data_AF-A0A7S2DWL8-F1
#
_entry.id   AF-A0A7S2DWL8-F1
#
_cell.length_a   1.000
_cell.length_b   1.000
_cell.length_c   1.000
_cell.angle_alpha   90.00
_cell.angle_beta   90.00
_cell.angle_gamma   90.00
#
_symmetry.space_group_name_H-M   'P 1'
#
loop_
_entity.id
_entity.type
_entity.pdbx_description
1 polymer ?
#
loop_
_entity_poly.entity_id
_entity_poly.type
_entity_poly.pdbx_seq_one_letter_code
_entity_poly.pdbx_strand_id
1 'polypeptide(L)'
;MGAASEDDPEGQDLRFPGSKKEAFENREQTVGRLLQKLGLQLRDVDLLRPRVRFEENATSPSYPGLRTVYRKEVVEGYVLDEALASMSCAGLSDFSDFSVAGSSGRGKKYGWLDRDQLEK
;
A
#
# COMPACT_ATOMS: atom_id res chain seq x y z
N MET A 1 -14.11 21.83 -13.16
CA MET A 1 -14.24 20.89 -14.29
C MET A 1 -12.84 20.39 -14.63
N GLY A 2 -12.60 19.08 -14.54
CA GLY A 2 -11.35 18.39 -14.96
C GLY A 2 -10.22 18.45 -13.92
N ALA A 3 -9.52 17.37 -13.56
CA ALA A 3 -9.55 16.00 -14.05
C ALA A 3 -9.30 15.06 -12.87
N ALA A 4 -10.22 14.13 -12.65
CA ALA A 4 -9.96 12.93 -11.87
C ALA A 4 -8.91 12.12 -12.64
N SER A 5 -7.77 11.87 -12.01
CA SER A 5 -6.77 10.94 -12.53
C SER A 5 -7.40 9.54 -12.61
N GLU A 6 -7.64 9.07 -13.83
CA GLU A 6 -8.14 7.73 -14.21
C GLU A 6 -7.13 6.62 -13.85
N ASP A 7 -6.88 6.44 -12.57
CA ASP A 7 -6.15 5.31 -11.97
C ASP A 7 -6.59 5.08 -10.49
N ASP A 8 -7.84 5.41 -10.15
CA ASP A 8 -8.54 4.70 -9.09
C ASP A 8 -9.53 3.77 -9.81
N PRO A 9 -9.24 2.47 -9.98
CA PRO A 9 -10.27 1.53 -10.41
C PRO A 9 -11.42 1.64 -9.42
N GLU A 10 -12.49 2.30 -9.85
CA GLU A 10 -13.71 2.46 -9.08
C GLU A 10 -14.36 1.09 -8.89
N GLY A 11 -14.25 0.57 -7.67
CA GLY A 11 -15.19 -0.39 -7.13
C GLY A 11 -14.65 -1.81 -6.97
N GLN A 12 -14.61 -2.24 -5.71
CA GLN A 12 -14.64 -3.64 -5.25
C GLN A 12 -13.35 -4.48 -5.22
N ASP A 13 -12.22 -4.04 -5.76
CA ASP A 13 -11.00 -4.86 -5.65
C ASP A 13 -10.28 -4.65 -4.31
N LEU A 14 -10.20 -5.73 -3.53
CA LEU A 14 -9.34 -5.84 -2.37
C LEU A 14 -7.89 -5.63 -2.83
N ARG A 15 -7.27 -4.55 -2.35
CA ARG A 15 -5.90 -4.19 -2.71
C ARG A 15 -4.98 -4.33 -1.52
N PHE A 16 -3.73 -4.67 -1.79
CA PHE A 16 -2.71 -4.69 -0.74
C PHE A 16 -2.50 -3.27 -0.17
N PRO A 17 -2.22 -3.13 1.14
CA PRO A 17 -1.89 -1.83 1.72
C PRO A 17 -0.71 -1.18 1.02
N GLY A 18 -0.91 0.03 0.50
CA GLY A 18 0.10 0.74 -0.26
C GLY A 18 -0.15 2.24 -0.28
N SER A 19 0.93 2.99 -0.45
CA SER A 19 0.86 4.44 -0.68
C SER A 19 1.89 4.85 -1.72
N LYS A 20 1.57 5.90 -2.48
CA LYS A 20 2.56 6.65 -3.24
C LYS A 20 3.65 7.15 -2.29
N LYS A 21 4.90 6.98 -2.70
CA LYS A 21 6.10 7.55 -2.08
C LYS A 21 6.25 8.98 -2.56
N GLU A 22 6.34 9.92 -1.61
CA GLU A 22 6.56 11.33 -1.96
C GLU A 22 8.02 11.58 -2.34
N ALA A 23 8.27 12.63 -3.13
CA ALA A 23 9.59 12.91 -3.69
C ALA A 23 10.68 13.10 -2.61
N PHE A 24 10.31 13.61 -1.43
CA PHE A 24 11.20 13.85 -0.29
C PHE A 24 11.26 12.67 0.69
N GLU A 25 10.44 11.64 0.50
CA GLU A 25 10.42 10.50 1.42
C GLU A 25 11.45 9.45 1.01
N ASN A 26 12.04 8.79 2.00
CA ASN A 26 12.69 7.49 1.83
C ASN A 26 11.66 6.35 2.03
N ARG A 27 12.10 5.10 1.83
CA ARG A 27 11.21 3.93 1.92
C ARG A 27 10.60 3.80 3.32
N GLU A 28 11.41 3.92 4.36
CA GLU A 28 10.97 3.76 5.76
C GLU A 28 9.97 4.84 6.17
N GLN A 29 10.15 6.07 5.69
CA GLN A 29 9.21 7.17 5.91
C GLN A 29 7.85 6.89 5.25
N THR A 30 7.85 6.43 3.99
CA THR A 30 6.61 6.05 3.29
C THR A 30 5.91 4.88 3.99
N VAL A 31 6.66 3.86 4.41
CA VAL A 31 6.12 2.72 5.15
C VAL A 31 5.57 3.17 6.51
N GLY A 32 6.30 3.98 7.28
CA GLY A 32 5.84 4.51 8.56
C GLY A 32 4.53 5.29 8.43
N ARG A 33 4.40 6.13 7.39
CA ARG A 33 3.15 6.84 7.10
C ARG A 33 2.01 5.90 6.68
N LEU A 34 2.31 4.83 5.95
CA LEU A 34 1.33 3.80 5.62
C LEU A 34 0.86 3.07 6.89
N LEU A 35 1.79 2.62 7.73
CA LEU A 35 1.50 1.94 9.00
C LEU A 35 0.63 2.79 9.91
N GLN A 36 0.88 4.10 10.03
CA GLN A 36 0.03 5.01 10.81
C GLN A 36 -1.42 5.01 10.34
N LYS A 37 -1.67 4.89 9.02
CA LYS A 37 -3.03 4.77 8.48
C LYS A 37 -3.69 3.44 8.83
N LEU A 38 -2.88 2.41 9.07
CA LEU A 38 -3.32 1.09 9.52
C LEU A 38 -3.43 1.01 11.06
N GLY A 39 -3.15 2.09 11.78
CA GLY A 39 -3.13 2.09 13.26
C GLY A 39 -1.84 1.49 13.85
N LEU A 40 -0.78 1.34 13.05
CA LEU A 40 0.50 0.78 13.45
C LEU A 40 1.61 1.83 13.46
N GLN A 41 2.70 1.51 14.14
CA GLN A 41 3.91 2.31 14.17
C GLN A 41 5.08 1.52 13.60
N LEU A 42 6.11 2.25 13.15
CA LEU A 42 7.31 1.62 12.58
C LEU A 42 8.01 0.71 13.59
N ARG A 43 7.93 1.01 14.89
CA ARG A 43 8.50 0.17 15.95
C ARG A 43 7.77 -1.16 16.15
N ASP A 44 6.54 -1.29 15.64
CA ASP A 44 5.73 -2.48 15.81
C ASP A 44 6.11 -3.55 14.78
N VAL A 45 6.90 -3.18 13.76
CA VAL A 45 7.30 -4.06 12.66
C VAL A 45 8.81 -4.09 12.49
N ASP A 46 9.34 -5.26 12.11
CA ASP A 46 10.70 -5.38 11.60
C ASP A 46 10.65 -5.43 10.07
N LEU A 47 11.19 -4.39 9.41
CA LEU A 47 11.17 -4.27 7.96
C LEU A 47 12.37 -4.99 7.35
N LEU A 48 12.09 -5.97 6.50
CA LEU A 48 13.10 -6.62 5.71
C LEU A 48 13.51 -5.75 4.51
N ARG A 49 14.62 -6.15 3.89
CA ARG A 49 15.03 -5.58 2.61
C ARG A 49 13.93 -5.85 1.58
N PRO A 50 13.62 -4.88 0.71
CA PRO A 50 12.57 -5.01 -0.28
C PRO A 50 12.92 -6.18 -1.19
N ARG A 51 12.01 -7.15 -1.24
CA ARG A 51 12.23 -8.37 -2.00
C ARG A 51 11.97 -8.17 -3.47
N VAL A 52 11.02 -7.28 -3.82
CA VAL A 52 10.56 -7.14 -5.21
C VAL A 52 10.33 -5.68 -5.59
N ARG A 53 10.84 -5.32 -6.78
CA ARG A 53 10.55 -4.06 -7.46
C ARG A 53 9.98 -4.39 -8.84
N PHE A 54 8.81 -3.87 -9.13
CA PHE A 54 8.16 -4.00 -10.42
C PHE A 54 8.26 -2.67 -11.15
N GLU A 55 8.70 -2.71 -12.40
CA GLU A 55 8.77 -1.55 -13.27
C GLU A 55 7.90 -1.80 -14.50
N GLU A 56 6.90 -0.95 -14.70
CA GLU A 56 5.99 -1.03 -15.83
C GLU A 56 6.14 0.22 -16.69
N ASN A 57 6.44 0.01 -17.98
CA ASN A 57 6.47 1.10 -18.95
C ASN A 57 5.05 1.31 -19.47
N ALA A 58 4.50 2.49 -19.25
CA ALA A 58 3.17 2.84 -19.73
C ALA A 58 3.15 4.24 -20.35
N THR A 59 2.23 4.46 -21.27
CA THR A 59 1.93 5.79 -21.78
C THR A 59 0.99 6.46 -20.80
N SER A 60 1.47 7.47 -20.07
CA SER A 60 0.63 8.16 -19.08
C SER A 60 -0.40 9.05 -19.77
N PRO A 61 -1.70 8.93 -19.45
CA PRO A 61 -2.73 9.86 -19.93
C PRO A 61 -2.46 11.31 -19.48
N SER A 62 -1.83 11.48 -18.31
CA SER A 62 -1.48 12.80 -17.75
C SER A 62 -0.24 13.42 -18.41
N TYR A 63 0.60 12.61 -19.07
CA TYR A 63 1.81 13.06 -19.75
C TYR A 63 1.94 12.42 -21.15
N PRO A 64 1.05 12.79 -22.10
CA PRO A 64 1.05 12.20 -23.44
C PRO A 64 2.38 12.41 -24.16
N GLY A 65 2.89 11.37 -24.81
CA GLY A 65 4.15 11.41 -25.57
C GLY A 65 5.42 11.26 -24.72
N LEU A 66 5.31 11.21 -23.38
CA LEU A 66 6.42 10.92 -22.49
C LEU A 66 6.38 9.46 -22.03
N ARG A 67 7.51 8.77 -22.17
CA ARG A 67 7.67 7.42 -21.61
C ARG A 67 7.60 7.51 -20.09
N THR A 68 6.54 6.96 -19.51
CA THR A 68 6.34 6.94 -18.06
C THR A 68 6.67 5.55 -17.54
N VAL A 69 7.39 5.49 -16.41
CA VAL A 69 7.72 4.24 -15.73
C VAL A 69 7.07 4.25 -14.36
N TYR A 70 6.15 3.32 -14.13
CA TYR A 70 5.55 3.09 -12.83
C TYR A 70 6.40 2.09 -12.06
N ARG A 71 6.88 2.50 -10.89
CA ARG A 71 7.72 1.66 -10.03
C ARG A 71 6.95 1.30 -8.77
N LYS A 72 6.67 0.01 -8.58
CA LYS A 72 6.07 -0.53 -7.36
C LYS A 72 7.16 -1.24 -6.56
N GLU A 73 7.29 -0.94 -5.27
CA GLU A 73 8.23 -1.59 -4.36
C GLU A 73 7.43 -2.33 -3.29
N VAL A 74 7.62 -3.64 -3.19
CA VAL A 74 7.00 -4.46 -2.15
C VAL A 74 7.99 -4.60 -1.01
N VAL A 75 7.56 -4.17 0.18
CA VAL A 75 8.36 -4.23 1.40
C VAL A 75 7.83 -5.37 2.25
N GLU A 76 8.69 -6.34 2.51
CA GLU A 76 8.39 -7.42 3.43
C GLU A 76 8.77 -7.01 4.86
N GLY A 77 8.09 -7.60 5.83
CA GLY A 77 8.39 -7.40 7.23
C GLY A 77 7.61 -8.36 8.10
N TYR A 78 8.01 -8.43 9.36
CA TYR A 78 7.29 -9.16 10.40
C TYR A 78 6.67 -8.18 11.37
N VAL A 79 5.54 -8.54 11.95
CA VAL A 79 5.02 -7.79 13.08
C VAL A 79 5.50 -8.41 14.38
N LEU A 80 5.89 -7.58 15.32
CA LEU A 80 6.38 -8.01 16.63
C LEU A 80 5.20 -8.46 17.51
N ASP A 81 5.41 -9.53 18.29
CA ASP A 81 4.35 -10.19 19.09
C ASP A 81 3.61 -9.24 20.04
N GLU A 82 4.33 -8.26 20.60
CA GLU A 82 3.78 -7.25 21.51
C GLU A 82 2.71 -6.36 20.86
N ALA A 83 2.77 -6.21 19.54
CA ALA A 83 1.80 -5.44 18.76
C ALA A 83 0.61 -6.29 18.28
N LEU A 84 0.65 -7.63 18.42
CA LEU A 84 -0.40 -8.54 17.93
C LEU A 84 -1.76 -8.30 18.58
N ALA A 85 -1.78 -7.92 19.84
CA ALA A 85 -3.00 -7.58 20.56
C ALA A 85 -3.64 -6.24 20.11
N SER A 86 -2.85 -5.31 19.59
CA SER A 86 -3.32 -4.00 19.10
C SER A 86 -3.76 -4.01 17.63
N MET A 87 -3.71 -5.17 16.96
CA MET A 87 -3.73 -5.29 15.51
C MET A 87 -5.05 -5.68 14.84
N SER A 88 -6.15 -5.76 15.60
CA SER A 88 -7.47 -6.11 15.04
C SER A 88 -7.93 -5.14 13.94
N CYS A 89 -7.42 -3.92 13.90
CA CYS A 89 -7.78 -2.90 12.92
C CYS A 89 -7.24 -3.16 11.50
N ALA A 90 -6.19 -3.97 11.35
CA ALA A 90 -5.55 -4.26 10.07
C ALA A 90 -5.81 -5.69 9.57
N GLY A 91 -6.76 -6.42 10.17
CA GLY A 91 -7.09 -7.80 9.78
C GLY A 91 -5.92 -8.78 9.89
N LEU A 92 -4.88 -8.46 10.67
CA LEU A 92 -3.63 -9.25 10.71
C LEU A 92 -3.71 -10.49 11.61
N SER A 93 -4.65 -10.54 12.55
CA SER A 93 -4.84 -11.69 13.44
C SER A 93 -5.33 -12.95 12.73
N ASP A 94 -6.09 -12.78 11.66
CA ASP A 94 -6.74 -13.83 10.88
C ASP A 94 -6.53 -13.65 9.36
N PHE A 95 -5.65 -12.74 8.97
CA PHE A 95 -5.40 -12.32 7.58
C PHE A 95 -6.69 -11.95 6.83
N SER A 96 -7.65 -11.37 7.55
CA SER A 96 -8.94 -10.95 7.00
C SER A 96 -8.85 -9.62 6.27
N ASP A 97 -9.80 -9.42 5.36
CA ASP A 97 -9.99 -8.14 4.71
C ASP A 97 -10.40 -7.08 5.72
N PHE A 98 -9.88 -5.88 5.55
CA PHE A 98 -10.16 -4.77 6.46
C PHE A 98 -10.38 -3.47 5.70
N SER A 99 -10.89 -2.45 6.39
CA SER A 99 -11.21 -1.16 5.78
C SER A 99 -10.71 -0.01 6.64
N VAL A 100 -10.06 0.95 6.01
CA VAL A 100 -9.64 2.19 6.67
C VAL A 100 -10.52 3.34 6.19
N ALA A 101 -11.03 4.12 7.13
CA ALA A 101 -11.82 5.30 6.83
C ALA A 101 -10.98 6.31 6.01
N GLY A 102 -11.50 6.72 4.85
CA GLY A 102 -10.89 7.75 4.03
C GLY A 102 -11.31 9.15 4.49
N SER A 103 -10.47 10.15 4.27
CA SER A 103 -10.75 11.56 4.58
C SER A 103 -11.94 12.13 3.78
N SER A 104 -12.33 11.48 2.68
CA SER A 104 -13.42 11.91 1.78
C SER A 104 -14.73 11.13 1.96
N GLY A 105 -14.90 10.38 3.05
CA GLY A 105 -16.12 9.61 3.34
C GLY A 105 -16.23 8.26 2.61
N ARG A 106 -15.38 7.98 1.60
CA ARG A 106 -15.21 6.64 1.02
C ARG A 106 -14.04 5.92 1.70
N GLY A 107 -14.31 4.84 2.40
CA GLY A 107 -13.29 3.97 2.99
C GLY A 107 -12.50 3.20 1.92
N LYS A 108 -11.21 2.96 2.18
CA LYS A 108 -10.39 2.08 1.35
C LYS A 108 -10.48 0.66 1.93
N LYS A 109 -10.87 -0.30 1.10
CA LYS A 109 -10.82 -1.72 1.43
C LYS A 109 -9.43 -2.27 1.11
N TYR A 110 -8.92 -3.12 1.98
CA TYR A 110 -7.65 -3.80 1.81
C TYR A 110 -7.84 -5.29 2.04
N GLY A 111 -7.07 -6.09 1.32
CA GLY A 111 -6.95 -7.53 1.54
C GLY A 111 -5.48 -7.91 1.54
N TRP A 112 -5.12 -8.86 2.41
CA TRP A 112 -3.79 -9.45 2.42
C TRP A 112 -3.66 -10.39 1.22
N LEU A 113 -2.52 -10.32 0.53
CA LEU A 113 -2.25 -11.17 -0.62
C LEU A 113 -1.57 -12.46 -0.16
N ASP A 114 -1.97 -13.58 -0.74
CA ASP A 114 -1.25 -14.82 -0.63
C ASP A 114 0.07 -14.75 -1.41
N ARG A 115 1.02 -15.64 -1.07
CA ARG A 115 2.35 -15.67 -1.69
C ARG A 115 2.29 -15.73 -3.23
N ASP A 116 1.35 -16.50 -3.78
CA ASP A 116 1.17 -16.70 -5.22
C ASP A 116 0.65 -15.44 -5.94
N GLN A 117 -0.02 -14.54 -5.21
CA GLN A 117 -0.53 -13.28 -5.75
C GLN A 117 0.55 -12.19 -5.75
N LEU A 118 1.60 -12.34 -4.94
CA LEU A 118 2.71 -11.39 -4.83
C LEU A 118 3.72 -11.52 -5.99
N GLU A 119 3.71 -12.65 -6.70
CA GLU A 119 4.68 -13.00 -7.76
C GLU A 119 4.15 -12.74 -9.19
N LYS A 120 2.93 -12.20 -9.33
CA LYS A 120 2.33 -11.80 -10.61
C LYS A 120 2.43 -10.30 -10.84
#